data_AF-A0A1V5GD41-F1
#
_entry.id   AF-A0A1V5GD41-F1
#
_cell.length_a   1.000
_cell.length_b   1.000
_cell.length_c   1.000
_cell.angle_alpha   90.00
_cell.angle_beta   90.00
_cell.angle_gamma   90.00
#
_symmetry.space_group_name_H-M   'P 1'
#
loop_
_entity.id
_entity.type
_entity.pdbx_description
1 polymer ?
#
loop_
_entity_poly.entity_id
_entity_poly.type
_entity_poly.pdbx_seq_one_letter_code
_entity_poly.pdbx_strand_id
1 'polypeptide(L)' 'MRWRKFNGDPIVLPIIQEVENAIKREAAAGNHLKVCIGTDSQVKGQDTEFATVIVFLREGHGGFMFIHNEKKNRLLQ' A
#
# COMPACT_ATOMS: atom_id res chain seq x y z
N MET A 1 6.25 9.08 -5.59
CA MET A 1 5.81 7.78 -5.01
C MET A 1 6.34 7.65 -3.58
N ARG A 2 5.59 8.13 -2.58
CA ARG A 2 5.91 7.93 -1.15
C ARG A 2 4.91 6.93 -0.59
N TRP A 3 5.40 5.77 -0.16
CA TRP A 3 4.59 4.74 0.49
C TRP A 3 4.78 4.80 2.00
N ARG A 4 3.76 4.37 2.74
CA ARG A 4 3.80 4.28 4.21
C ARG A 4 3.06 3.04 4.71
N LYS A 5 3.37 2.59 5.92
CA LYS A 5 2.58 1.61 6.65
C LYS A 5 1.29 2.25 7.19
N PHE A 6 0.36 1.42 7.67
CA PHE A 6 -0.89 1.89 8.28
C PHE A 6 -0.69 2.87 9.46
N ASN A 7 0.35 2.64 10.27
CA ASN A 7 0.69 3.49 11.40
C ASN A 7 1.35 4.83 11.02
N GLY A 8 1.56 5.10 9.73
CA GLY A 8 2.17 6.33 9.23
C GLY A 8 3.65 6.23 8.91
N ASP A 9 4.34 5.16 9.34
CA ASP A 9 5.78 5.03 9.12
C ASP A 9 6.12 4.98 7.62
N PRO A 10 7.12 5.74 7.14
CA PRO A 10 7.50 5.72 5.74
C PRO A 10 8.11 4.38 5.34
N ILE A 11 7.84 3.95 4.12
CA ILE A 11 8.56 2.86 3.46
C ILE A 11 9.69 3.48 2.65
N VAL A 12 10.92 3.21 3.06
CA VAL A 12 12.13 3.81 2.47
C VAL A 12 12.65 3.05 1.27
N LEU A 13 12.33 1.76 1.16
CA LEU A 13 12.71 0.93 0.01
C LEU A 13 11.76 1.16 -1.17
N PRO A 14 12.20 0.89 -2.41
CA PRO A 14 11.29 0.73 -3.54
C PRO A 14 10.16 -0.23 -3.18
N ILE A 15 8.91 0.14 -3.44
CA ILE A 15 7.75 -0.61 -2.94
C ILE A 15 7.75 -2.08 -3.35
N ILE A 16 8.23 -2.39 -4.56
CA ILE A 16 8.37 -3.77 -5.05
C ILE A 16 9.28 -4.58 -4.12
N GLN A 17 10.42 -4.01 -3.71
CA GLN A 17 11.36 -4.66 -2.79
C GLN A 17 10.76 -4.84 -1.39
N GLU A 18 10.06 -3.83 -0.85
CA GLU A 18 9.43 -3.99 0.48
C GLU A 18 8.30 -5.03 0.46
N VAL A 19 7.51 -5.11 -0.61
CA VAL A 19 6.47 -6.14 -0.79
C VAL A 19 7.09 -7.53 -0.82
N GLU A 20 8.16 -7.73 -1.60
CA GLU A 20 8.88 -9.00 -1.65
C GLU A 20 9.45 -9.39 -0.27
N ASN A 21 10.07 -8.43 0.43
CA ASN A 21 10.61 -8.64 1.77
C ASN A 21 9.53 -8.99 2.78
N ALA A 22 8.35 -8.34 2.71
CA ALA A 22 7.22 -8.64 3.57
C ALA A 22 6.71 -10.08 3.34
N ILE A 23 6.54 -10.50 2.08
CA ILE A 23 6.11 -11.86 1.75
C ILE A 23 7.11 -12.89 2.28
N LYS A 24 8.42 -12.69 2.05
CA LYS A 24 9.48 -13.58 2.56
C LYS A 24 9.48 -13.67 4.08
N ARG A 25 9.36 -12.53 4.77
CA ARG A 25 9.37 -12.44 6.24
C ARG A 25 8.19 -13.20 6.85
N GLU A 26 7.00 -13.02 6.30
CA GLU A 26 5.79 -13.70 6.80
C GLU A 26 5.78 -15.20 6.45
N ALA A 27 6.26 -15.58 5.26
CA ALA A 27 6.42 -16.98 4.89
C ALA A 27 7.42 -17.71 5.81
N ALA A 28 8.54 -17.06 6.14
CA ALA A 28 9.52 -17.59 7.10
C ALA A 28 8.96 -17.68 8.53
N ALA A 29 7.97 -16.85 8.88
CA ALA A 29 7.24 -16.92 10.15
C ALA A 29 6.11 -17.96 10.14
N GLY A 30 5.90 -18.69 9.04
CA GLY A 30 4.86 -19.72 8.91
C GLY A 30 3.46 -19.18 8.61
N ASN A 31 3.34 -17.90 8.26
CA ASN A 31 2.05 -17.29 7.96
C ASN A 31 1.62 -17.55 6.52
N HIS A 32 0.37 -18.00 6.33
CA HIS A 32 -0.28 -18.05 5.04
C HIS A 32 -0.86 -16.67 4.69
N LEU A 33 -0.35 -16.09 3.61
CA LEU A 33 -0.72 -14.75 3.18
C LEU A 33 -1.71 -14.74 2.02
N LYS A 34 -2.75 -13.91 2.14
CA LYS A 34 -3.50 -13.38 1.01
C LYS A 34 -3.10 -11.92 0.80
N VAL A 35 -2.60 -11.61 -0.40
CA VAL A 35 -2.18 -10.25 -0.76
C VAL A 35 -3.16 -9.67 -1.78
N CYS A 36 -3.68 -8.48 -1.50
CA CYS A 36 -4.60 -7.75 -2.37
C CYS A 36 -4.03 -6.35 -2.65
N ILE A 37 -4.21 -5.84 -3.86
CA ILE A 37 -3.88 -4.46 -4.21
C ILE A 37 -5.11 -3.79 -4.82
N GLY A 38 -5.36 -2.55 -4.43
CA GLY A 38 -6.47 -1.76 -4.97
C GLY A 38 -6.12 -0.28 -4.98
N THR A 39 -6.76 0.47 -5.87
CA THR A 39 -6.72 1.92 -5.90
C THR A 39 -8.13 2.45 -5.89
N ASP A 40 -8.39 3.44 -5.03
CA ASP A 40 -9.59 4.26 -5.07
C ASP A 40 -9.21 5.71 -5.44
N SER A 41 -10.18 6.47 -5.96
CA SER A 41 -9.98 7.86 -6.34
C SER A 41 -11.15 8.73 -5.91
N GLN A 42 -10.85 9.93 -5.42
CA GLN A 42 -11.84 10.94 -5.06
C GLN A 42 -11.59 12.25 -5.82
N VAL A 43 -12.62 12.76 -6.50
CA VAL A 43 -12.57 14.06 -7.16
C VAL A 43 -12.94 15.16 -6.16
N LYS A 44 -12.09 16.19 -6.05
CA LYS A 44 -12.30 17.38 -5.21
C LYS A 44 -12.00 18.64 -6.03
N GLY A 45 -13.05 19.22 -6.61
CA GLY A 45 -12.92 20.37 -7.50
C GLY A 45 -12.09 20.01 -8.74
N GLN A 46 -10.93 20.66 -8.91
CA GLN A 46 -10.01 20.41 -10.02
C GLN A 46 -8.99 19.31 -9.73
N ASP A 47 -8.92 18.84 -8.49
CA ASP A 47 -7.97 17.83 -8.07
C ASP A 47 -8.63 16.45 -8.04
N THR A 48 -7.86 15.43 -8.39
CA THR A 48 -8.19 14.02 -8.14
C THR A 48 -7.16 13.46 -7.18
N GLU A 49 -7.64 12.98 -6.03
CA GLU A 49 -6.82 12.29 -5.04
C GLU A 49 -6.97 10.79 -5.24
N PHE A 50 -5.85 10.08 -5.32
CA PHE A 50 -5.79 8.63 -5.43
C PHE A 50 -5.23 8.04 -4.14
N ALA A 51 -5.76 6.89 -3.74
CA ALA A 51 -5.27 6.08 -2.64
C ALA A 51 -5.07 4.65 -3.13
N THR A 52 -3.81 4.24 -3.28
CA THR A 52 -3.44 2.84 -3.58
C THR A 52 -3.04 2.14 -2.29
N VAL A 53 -3.59 0.96 -2.05
CA VAL A 53 -3.29 0.15 -0.86
C VAL A 53 -2.90 -1.26 -1.29
N ILE A 54 -1.83 -1.78 -0.70
CA ILE A 54 -1.47 -3.20 -0.74
C ILE A 54 -1.77 -3.76 0.64
N VAL A 55 -2.70 -4.71 0.73
CA VAL A 55 -3.14 -5.35 1.97
C VAL A 55 -2.58 -6.76 2.04
N PHE A 56 -1.96 -7.09 3.17
CA PHE A 56 -1.46 -8.41 3.50
C PHE A 56 -2.33 -8.98 4.63
N LEU A 57 -3.12 -10.00 4.32
CA LEU A 57 -3.92 -10.73 5.30
C LEU A 57 -3.21 -12.02 5.67
N ARG A 58 -2.98 -12.23 6.95
CA ARG A 58 -2.47 -13.48 7.52
C ARG A 58 -3.64 -14.28 8.04
N GLU A 59 -3.84 -15.48 7.53
CA GLU A 59 -4.95 -16.34 7.94
C GLU A 59 -4.91 -16.55 9.47
N GLY A 60 -5.98 -16.17 10.17
CA GLY A 60 -6.07 -16.27 11.64
C GLY A 60 -5.27 -15.23 12.44
N HIS A 61 -4.48 -14.35 11.81
CA HIS A 61 -3.50 -13.48 12.49
C HIS A 61 -3.62 -11.99 12.09
N GLY A 62 -4.78 -11.59 11.58
CA GLY A 62 -5.05 -10.21 11.15
C GLY A 62 -4.26 -9.82 9.91
N GLY A 63 -3.93 -8.55 9.75
CA GLY A 63 -3.21 -8.08 8.56
C GLY A 63 -2.50 -6.76 8.74
N PHE A 64 -1.75 -6.37 7.72
CA PHE A 64 -1.06 -5.09 7.63
C PHE A 64 -1.16 -4.55 6.20
N MET A 65 -0.80 -3.29 6.00
CA MET A 65 -0.95 -2.66 4.68
C MET A 65 0.11 -1.61 4.41
N PHE A 66 0.37 -1.41 3.12
CA PHE A 66 1.17 -0.32 2.56
C PHE A 66 0.26 0.61 1.78
N ILE A 67 0.41 1.91 1.99
CA ILE A 67 -0.50 2.95 1.49
C ILE A 67 0.31 3.99 0.70
N HIS A 68 -0.18 4.31 -0.49
CA HIS A 68 0.29 5.41 -1.30
C HIS A 68 -0.85 6.37 -1.60
N ASN A 69 -0.59 7.67 -1.43
CA ASN A 69 -1.50 8.72 -1.89
C ASN A 69 -0.83 9.57 -2.96
N GLU A 70 -1.58 9.90 -3.99
CA GLU A 70 -1.18 10.78 -5.08
C GLU A 70 -2.28 11.82 -5.30
N LYS A 71 -1.89 13.05 -5.65
CA LYS A 71 -2.82 14.12 -6.01
C LYS A 71 -2.48 14.61 -7.40
N LYS A 72 -3.45 14.60 -8.32
CA LYS A 72 -3.31 15.11 -9.69
C LYS A 72 -4.26 16.27 -9.91
N ASN A 73 -3.77 17.37 -10.46
CA ASN A 73 -4.60 18.49 -10.87
C ASN A 73 -4.96 18.35 -12.36
N ARG A 74 -6.24 18.46 -12.71
CA ARG A 74 -6.74 18.23 -14.07
C ARG A 74 -6.24 19.29 -15.09
N LEU A 75 -5.87 20.49 -14.65
CA LEU A 75 -5.39 21.57 -15.52
C LEU A 75 -3.88 21.53 -15.78
N LEU A 76 -3.14 20.69 -15.05
CA LEU A 76 -1.67 20.57 -15.13
C LEU A 76 -1.25 19.23 -15.75
N GLN A 77 -2.08 18.65 -16.63
CA GLN A 77 -1.73 17.42 -17.35
C GLN A 77 -0.67 17.65 -18.42
#